data_AF-A0A9W5YF44-F1
#
_entry.id   AF-A0A9W5YF44-F1
#
_cell.length_a   1.000
_cell.length_b   1.000
_cell.length_c   1.000
_cell.angle_alpha   90.00
_cell.angle_beta   90.00
_cell.angle_gamma   90.00
#
_symmetry.space_group_name_H-M   'P 1'
#
loop_
_entity.id
_entity.type
_entity.pdbx_description
1 polymer ?
#
loop_
_entity_poly.entity_id
_entity_poly.type
_entity_poly.pdbx_seq_one_letter_code
_entity_poly.pdbx_strand_id
1 'polypeptide(L)'
;MKEITKKAVIKVKQELDNYREKQISKTAKEVYDHTTRHMFVEATAHYSTDLIRKSEEIAKLVLVEEANTIDCAEAVMKVARNVGCLGSITLEVFYNAIWDYYKIDHKRIKEIEKNELLKKQQVRKKREQKRKKSTMKKDTIQPNNNNDLQLSLF
;
A
#
# COMPACT_ATOMS: atom_id res chain seq x y z
N MET A 1 -8.70 -10.59 7.19
CA MET A 1 -9.11 -9.17 7.06
C MET A 1 -10.52 -9.04 7.60
N LYS A 2 -10.76 -8.10 8.53
CA LYS A 2 -12.07 -7.90 9.18
C LYS A 2 -13.11 -7.40 8.17
N GLU A 3 -14.38 -7.63 8.46
CA GLU A 3 -15.49 -7.31 7.55
C GLU A 3 -15.57 -5.82 7.21
N ILE A 4 -15.42 -4.95 8.22
CA ILE A 4 -15.46 -3.51 8.02
C ILE A 4 -14.30 -2.99 7.15
N THR A 5 -13.11 -3.58 7.30
CA THR A 5 -11.95 -3.29 6.45
C THR A 5 -12.23 -3.68 4.99
N LYS A 6 -12.87 -4.83 4.75
CA LYS A 6 -13.24 -5.25 3.40
C LYS A 6 -14.24 -4.27 2.77
N LYS A 7 -15.28 -3.88 3.51
CA LYS A 7 -16.30 -2.92 3.04
C LYS A 7 -15.67 -1.57 2.66
N ALA A 8 -14.78 -1.04 3.50
CA ALA A 8 -14.08 0.21 3.22
C ALA A 8 -13.21 0.12 1.95
N VAL A 9 -12.47 -0.98 1.77
CA VAL A 9 -11.68 -1.21 0.54
C VAL A 9 -12.58 -1.31 -0.70
N ILE A 10 -13.72 -2.00 -0.59
CA ILE A 10 -14.67 -2.13 -1.70
C ILE A 10 -15.23 -0.75 -2.08
N LYS A 11 -15.60 0.07 -1.10
CA LYS A 11 -16.08 1.45 -1.33
C LYS A 11 -15.06 2.27 -2.13
N VAL A 12 -13.81 2.36 -1.65
CA VAL A 12 -12.74 3.11 -2.34
C VAL A 12 -12.52 2.58 -3.76
N LYS A 13 -12.57 1.26 -3.95
CA LYS A 13 -12.41 0.65 -5.27
C LYS A 13 -13.57 1.00 -6.20
N GLN A 14 -14.81 0.92 -5.73
CA GLN A 14 -16.00 1.28 -6.51
C GLN A 14 -15.99 2.76 -6.91
N GLU A 15 -15.59 3.66 -6.00
CA GLU A 15 -15.43 5.09 -6.30
C GLU A 15 -14.39 5.34 -7.39
N LEU A 16 -13.25 4.63 -7.32
CA LEU A 16 -12.20 4.71 -8.32
C LEU A 16 -12.64 4.15 -9.68
N ASP A 17 -13.31 3.00 -9.69
CA ASP A 17 -13.79 2.36 -10.91
C ASP A 17 -14.86 3.25 -11.59
N ASN A 18 -15.81 3.80 -10.81
CA ASN A 18 -16.78 4.78 -11.31
C ASN A 18 -16.11 6.04 -11.87
N TYR A 19 -15.01 6.49 -11.26
CA TYR A 19 -14.24 7.62 -11.78
C TYR A 19 -13.57 7.29 -13.12
N ARG A 20 -12.96 6.10 -13.23
CA ARG A 20 -12.29 5.62 -14.45
C ARG A 20 -13.27 5.47 -15.60
N GLU A 21 -14.45 4.89 -15.36
CA GLU A 21 -15.50 4.76 -16.37
C GLU A 21 -15.89 6.11 -16.96
N LYS A 22 -16.03 7.15 -16.13
CA LYS A 22 -16.28 8.53 -16.57
C LYS A 22 -15.14 9.15 -17.39
N GLN A 23 -13.94 8.59 -17.34
CA GLN A 23 -12.82 9.08 -18.17
C GLN A 23 -12.78 8.42 -19.56
N ILE A 24 -13.36 7.24 -19.74
CA ILE A 24 -13.27 6.47 -21.00
C ILE A 24 -13.91 7.24 -22.17
N SER A 25 -14.97 7.99 -21.92
CA SER A 25 -15.68 8.76 -22.95
C SER A 25 -15.05 10.11 -23.27
N LYS A 26 -13.89 10.45 -22.68
CA LYS A 26 -13.24 11.75 -22.87
C LYS A 26 -12.40 11.81 -24.14
N THR A 27 -12.34 12.98 -24.75
CA THR A 27 -11.43 13.29 -25.85
C THR A 27 -9.98 13.33 -25.36
N ALA A 28 -9.02 13.18 -26.28
CA ALA A 28 -7.59 13.23 -25.95
C ALA A 28 -7.19 14.55 -25.25
N LYS A 29 -7.80 15.68 -25.65
CA LYS A 29 -7.56 16.98 -25.01
C LYS A 29 -8.05 17.00 -23.57
N GLU A 30 -9.27 16.53 -23.32
CA GLU A 30 -9.82 16.47 -21.96
C GLU A 30 -9.01 15.54 -21.07
N VAL A 31 -8.55 14.40 -21.60
CA VAL A 31 -7.64 13.51 -20.87
C VAL A 31 -6.36 14.24 -20.48
N TYR A 32 -5.74 14.96 -21.43
CA TYR A 32 -4.54 15.75 -21.16
C TYR A 32 -4.80 16.81 -20.07
N ASP A 33 -5.86 17.59 -20.21
CA ASP A 33 -6.24 18.66 -19.27
C ASP A 33 -6.55 18.12 -17.86
N HIS A 34 -6.95 16.85 -17.75
CA HIS A 34 -7.27 16.19 -16.49
C HIS A 34 -6.16 15.23 -15.98
N THR A 35 -5.00 15.16 -16.62
CA THR A 35 -3.93 14.20 -16.28
C THR A 35 -3.54 14.29 -14.81
N THR A 36 -3.30 15.51 -14.31
CA THR A 36 -2.94 15.73 -12.90
C THR A 36 -4.02 15.23 -11.96
N ARG A 37 -5.29 15.52 -12.26
CA ARG A 37 -6.42 15.05 -11.46
C ARG A 37 -6.47 13.53 -11.40
N HIS A 38 -6.29 12.86 -12.55
CA HIS A 38 -6.26 11.41 -12.61
C HIS A 38 -5.14 10.83 -11.73
N MET A 39 -3.93 11.39 -11.79
CA MET A 39 -2.82 10.97 -10.93
C MET A 39 -3.14 11.10 -9.43
N PHE A 40 -3.73 12.21 -9.00
CA PHE A 40 -4.10 12.41 -7.60
C PHE A 40 -5.21 11.46 -7.15
N VAL A 41 -6.24 11.23 -7.96
CA VAL A 41 -7.33 10.29 -7.62
C VAL A 41 -6.79 8.86 -7.44
N GLU A 42 -5.97 8.40 -8.37
CA GLU A 42 -5.32 7.08 -8.30
C GLU A 42 -4.44 6.95 -7.05
N ALA A 43 -3.54 7.92 -6.83
CA ALA A 43 -2.65 7.91 -5.68
C ALA A 43 -3.41 7.92 -4.34
N THR A 44 -4.46 8.74 -4.24
CA THR A 44 -5.31 8.85 -3.05
C THR A 44 -6.04 7.54 -2.78
N ALA A 45 -6.62 6.91 -3.80
CA ALA A 45 -7.30 5.63 -3.66
C ALA A 45 -6.34 4.52 -3.17
N HIS A 46 -5.14 4.47 -3.76
CA HIS A 46 -4.11 3.51 -3.38
C HIS A 46 -3.64 3.69 -1.94
N TYR A 47 -3.31 4.92 -1.54
CA TYR A 47 -2.85 5.20 -0.19
C TYR A 47 -3.94 4.98 0.86
N SER A 48 -5.18 5.41 0.57
CA SER A 48 -6.33 5.18 1.45
C SER A 48 -6.57 3.68 1.67
N THR A 49 -6.47 2.89 0.60
CA THR A 49 -6.59 1.42 0.68
C THR A 49 -5.51 0.80 1.57
N ASP A 50 -4.26 1.29 1.48
CA ASP A 50 -3.16 0.81 2.34
C ASP A 50 -3.39 1.18 3.81
N LEU A 51 -3.85 2.39 4.10
CA LEU A 51 -4.20 2.81 5.47
C LEU A 51 -5.32 1.98 6.07
N ILE A 52 -6.40 1.76 5.31
CA ILE A 52 -7.54 0.94 5.72
C ILE A 52 -7.09 -0.48 6.13
N ARG A 53 -6.14 -1.06 5.39
CA ARG A 53 -5.61 -2.40 5.69
C ARG A 53 -4.81 -2.45 7.00
N LYS A 54 -4.26 -1.31 7.44
CA LYS A 54 -3.47 -1.21 8.67
C LYS A 54 -4.33 -0.94 9.92
N SER A 55 -5.51 -0.31 9.77
CA SER A 55 -6.35 0.06 10.92
C SER A 55 -7.85 -0.02 10.63
N GLU A 56 -8.58 -0.68 11.53
CA GLU A 56 -10.03 -0.75 11.51
C GLU A 56 -10.69 0.60 11.80
N GLU A 57 -10.05 1.43 12.61
CA GLU A 57 -10.49 2.79 12.92
C GLU A 57 -10.53 3.64 11.65
N ILE A 58 -9.50 3.54 10.81
CA ILE A 58 -9.45 4.24 9.53
C ILE A 58 -10.53 3.70 8.58
N ALA A 59 -10.78 2.38 8.60
CA ALA A 59 -11.86 1.79 7.81
C ALA A 59 -13.23 2.37 8.18
N LYS A 60 -13.48 2.66 9.46
CA LYS A 60 -14.72 3.31 9.92
C LYS A 60 -14.85 4.74 9.39
N LEU A 61 -13.76 5.51 9.44
CA LEU A 61 -13.75 6.90 8.97
C LEU A 61 -14.01 6.99 7.46
N VAL A 62 -13.44 6.08 6.67
CA VAL A 62 -13.67 6.02 5.21
C VAL A 62 -15.10 5.59 4.86
N LEU A 63 -15.77 4.82 5.73
CA LEU A 63 -17.15 4.37 5.49
C LEU A 63 -18.21 5.43 5.81
N VAL A 64 -17.83 6.56 6.43
CA VAL A 64 -18.72 7.71 6.62
C VAL A 64 -19.24 8.17 5.25
N GLU A 65 -20.53 8.49 5.16
CA GLU A 65 -21.22 8.72 3.88
C GLU A 65 -20.63 9.92 3.13
N GLU A 66 -20.30 10.98 3.85
CA GLU A 66 -19.70 12.20 3.30
C GLU A 66 -18.23 12.05 2.89
N ALA A 67 -17.57 10.95 3.25
CA ALA A 67 -16.18 10.70 2.91
C ALA A 67 -16.08 10.05 1.52
N ASN A 68 -15.47 10.72 0.55
CA ASN A 68 -15.35 10.25 -0.83
C ASN A 68 -13.90 10.36 -1.32
N THR A 69 -13.42 9.33 -2.01
CA THR A 69 -12.03 9.27 -2.52
C THR A 69 -11.72 10.38 -3.54
N ILE A 70 -12.69 10.76 -4.38
CA ILE A 70 -12.52 11.83 -5.36
C ILE A 70 -12.43 13.18 -4.64
N ASP A 71 -13.32 13.45 -3.70
CA ASP A 71 -13.31 14.70 -2.93
C ASP A 71 -12.05 14.81 -2.05
N CYS A 72 -11.58 13.67 -1.52
CA CYS A 72 -10.28 13.59 -0.86
C CYS A 72 -9.15 14.01 -1.81
N ALA A 73 -9.13 13.49 -3.04
CA ALA A 73 -8.12 13.87 -4.03
C ALA A 73 -8.23 15.35 -4.43
N GLU A 74 -9.44 15.92 -4.52
CA GLU A 74 -9.64 17.36 -4.73
C GLU A 74 -9.08 18.19 -3.58
N ALA A 75 -9.29 17.76 -2.33
CA ALA A 75 -8.73 18.40 -1.15
C ALA A 75 -7.19 18.37 -1.18
N VAL A 76 -6.60 17.23 -1.53
CA VAL A 76 -5.15 17.08 -1.69
C VAL A 76 -4.61 18.01 -2.79
N MET A 77 -5.27 18.08 -3.94
CA MET A 77 -4.88 19.00 -5.02
C MET A 77 -5.00 20.46 -4.61
N LYS A 78 -6.01 20.83 -3.82
CA LYS A 78 -6.16 22.18 -3.27
C LYS A 78 -4.98 22.54 -2.36
N VAL A 79 -4.57 21.61 -1.50
CA VAL A 79 -3.35 21.77 -0.68
C VAL A 79 -2.12 21.92 -1.58
N ALA A 80 -1.97 21.07 -2.60
CA ALA A 80 -0.86 21.11 -3.55
C ALA A 80 -0.75 22.46 -4.29
N ARG A 81 -1.89 23.07 -4.67
CA ARG A 81 -1.95 24.42 -5.26
C ARG A 81 -1.46 25.48 -4.28
N ASN A 82 -1.91 25.42 -3.04
CA ASN A 82 -1.59 26.41 -2.02
C ASN A 82 -0.09 26.42 -1.66
N VAL A 83 0.58 25.28 -1.77
CA VAL A 83 2.03 25.18 -1.56
C VAL A 83 2.85 25.41 -2.85
N GLY A 84 2.21 25.76 -3.96
CA GLY A 84 2.86 26.07 -5.24
C GLY A 84 3.40 24.86 -6.01
N CYS A 85 3.03 23.64 -5.62
CA CYS A 85 3.71 22.42 -6.07
C CYS A 85 2.75 21.36 -6.61
N LEU A 86 1.90 21.70 -7.58
CA LEU A 86 0.97 20.73 -8.18
C LEU A 86 1.68 19.50 -8.80
N GLY A 87 2.91 19.68 -9.29
CA GLY A 87 3.75 18.60 -9.85
C GLY A 87 4.83 18.05 -8.90
N SER A 88 5.02 18.67 -7.71
CA SER A 88 6.17 18.40 -6.83
C SER A 88 5.79 18.35 -5.34
N ILE A 89 4.52 18.05 -5.04
CA ILE A 89 4.07 17.90 -3.66
C ILE A 89 4.89 16.82 -2.96
N THR A 90 5.37 17.09 -1.74
CA THR A 90 6.09 16.07 -0.97
C THR A 90 5.11 15.00 -0.50
N LEU A 91 5.61 13.77 -0.31
CA LEU A 91 4.79 12.68 0.21
C LEU A 91 4.18 13.02 1.58
N GLU A 92 4.90 13.78 2.42
CA GLU A 92 4.38 14.21 3.71
C GLU A 92 3.17 15.12 3.57
N VAL A 93 3.21 16.13 2.69
CA VAL A 93 2.07 17.03 2.47
C VAL A 93 0.90 16.26 1.85
N PHE A 94 1.20 15.34 0.93
CA PHE A 94 0.19 14.46 0.33
C PHE A 94 -0.52 13.59 1.38
N TYR A 95 0.24 12.91 2.25
CA TYR A 95 -0.34 12.06 3.29
C TYR A 95 -1.12 12.86 4.34
N ASN A 96 -0.56 13.98 4.80
CA ASN A 96 -1.22 14.85 5.77
C ASN A 96 -2.58 15.33 5.25
N ALA A 97 -2.67 15.75 3.99
CA ALA A 97 -3.93 16.19 3.39
C ALA A 97 -4.99 15.07 3.35
N ILE A 98 -4.58 13.81 3.11
CA ILE A 98 -5.50 12.66 3.16
C ILE A 98 -5.98 12.43 4.60
N TRP A 99 -5.08 12.51 5.57
CA TRP A 99 -5.42 12.33 6.98
C TRP A 99 -6.37 13.42 7.48
N ASP A 100 -6.12 14.68 7.10
CA ASP A 100 -6.97 15.81 7.42
C ASP A 100 -8.38 15.64 6.83
N TYR A 101 -8.47 15.20 5.58
CA TYR A 101 -9.76 14.95 4.93
C TYR A 101 -10.61 13.92 5.67
N TYR A 102 -10.02 12.77 6.03
CA TYR A 102 -10.71 11.72 6.77
C TYR A 102 -10.77 11.96 8.28
N LYS A 103 -10.28 13.11 8.77
CA LYS A 103 -10.20 13.47 10.20
C LYS A 103 -9.44 12.45 11.04
N ILE A 104 -8.36 11.89 10.49
CA ILE A 104 -7.53 10.90 11.17
C ILE A 104 -6.48 11.61 12.04
N ASP A 105 -6.26 11.14 13.27
CA ASP A 105 -5.18 11.65 14.11
C ASP A 105 -3.81 11.28 13.52
N HIS A 106 -3.03 12.32 13.19
CA HIS A 106 -1.69 12.22 12.61
C HIS A 106 -0.72 11.45 13.52
N LYS A 107 -0.79 11.67 14.84
CA LYS A 107 0.07 10.96 15.80
C LYS A 107 -0.25 9.48 15.79
N ARG A 108 -1.55 9.16 15.70
CA ARG A 108 -2.03 7.79 15.68
C ARG A 108 -1.60 7.05 14.42
N ILE A 109 -1.67 7.66 13.24
CA ILE A 109 -1.17 7.04 12.00
C ILE A 109 0.34 6.80 12.07
N LYS A 110 1.12 7.80 12.51
CA LYS A 110 2.58 7.64 12.63
C LYS A 110 2.95 6.48 13.56
N GLU A 111 2.18 6.26 14.62
CA GLU A 111 2.34 5.10 15.51
C GLU A 111 2.00 3.78 14.81
N ILE A 112 0.89 3.71 14.08
CA ILE A 112 0.49 2.54 13.30
C ILE A 112 1.58 2.16 12.28
N GLU A 113 2.10 3.14 11.54
CA GLU A 113 3.14 2.91 10.54
C GLU A 113 4.46 2.44 11.17
N LYS A 114 4.86 3.04 12.29
CA LYS A 114 6.03 2.59 13.06
C LYS A 114 5.88 1.14 13.53
N ASN A 115 4.71 0.77 14.04
CA ASN A 115 4.44 -0.58 14.51
C ASN A 115 4.48 -1.61 13.37
N GLU A 116 3.98 -1.27 12.18
CA GLU A 116 4.06 -2.13 11.00
C GLU A 116 5.51 -2.32 10.50
N LEU A 117 6.33 -1.26 10.52
CA LEU A 117 7.75 -1.35 10.21
C LEU A 117 8.48 -2.30 11.17
N LEU A 118 8.21 -2.19 12.47
CA LEU A 118 8.80 -3.07 13.49
C LEU A 118 8.39 -4.54 13.27
N LYS A 119 7.11 -4.82 12.98
CA LYS A 119 6.64 -6.18 12.66
C LYS A 119 7.37 -6.75 11.44
N LYS A 120 7.50 -5.98 10.35
CA LYS A 120 8.22 -6.40 9.14
C LYS A 120 9.68 -6.74 9.43
N GLN A 121 10.37 -5.94 10.23
CA GLN A 121 11.76 -6.19 10.64
C GLN A 121 11.89 -7.47 11.48
N GLN A 122 10.98 -7.72 12.41
CA GLN A 122 10.98 -8.95 13.22
C GLN A 122 10.75 -10.21 12.36
N VAL A 123 9.85 -10.14 11.37
CA VAL A 123 9.62 -11.24 10.43
C VAL A 123 10.87 -11.51 9.59
N ARG A 124 11.57 -10.47 9.12
CA ARG A 124 12.86 -10.62 8.40
C ARG A 124 13.91 -11.32 9.27
N LYS A 125 14.12 -10.86 10.50
CA LYS A 125 15.06 -11.48 11.46
C LYS A 125 14.73 -12.95 11.73
N LYS A 126 13.45 -13.29 11.92
CA LYS A 126 13.01 -14.70 12.10
C LYS A 126 13.27 -15.56 10.86
N ARG A 127 13.09 -15.02 9.64
CA ARG A 127 13.39 -15.73 8.38
C ARG A 127 14.88 -15.95 8.19
N GLU A 128 15.72 -14.98 8.53
CA GLU A 128 17.18 -15.08 8.47
C GLU A 128 17.71 -16.13 9.46
N GLN A 129 17.19 -16.17 10.70
CA GLN A 129 17.54 -17.19 11.68
C GLN A 129 17.14 -18.61 11.22
N LYS A 130 15.97 -18.77 10.60
CA LYS A 130 15.56 -20.05 10.00
C LYS A 130 16.48 -20.48 8.86
N ARG A 131 16.91 -19.54 8.00
CA ARG A 131 17.87 -19.82 6.92
C ARG A 131 19.21 -20.30 7.47
N LYS A 132 19.78 -19.60 8.47
CA LYS A 132 21.03 -19.99 9.14
C LYS A 132 20.97 -21.37 9.79
N LYS A 133 19.84 -21.73 10.42
CA LYS A 133 19.64 -23.09 10.98
C LYS A 133 19.51 -24.18 9.90
N SER A 134 19.05 -23.85 8.68
CA SER A 134 18.93 -24.82 7.58
C SER A 134 20.27 -25.08 6.87
N THR A 135 21.16 -24.08 6.79
CA THR A 135 22.51 -24.26 6.25
C THR A 135 23.38 -25.09 7.20
N MET A 136 23.30 -24.89 8.52
CA MET A 136 24.05 -25.71 9.48
C MET A 136 23.65 -27.20 9.51
N LYS A 137 22.44 -27.57 9.07
CA LYS A 137 22.02 -28.98 8.95
C LYS A 137 22.55 -29.68 7.69
N LYS A 138 23.00 -28.93 6.68
CA LYS A 138 23.59 -29.53 5.46
C LYS A 138 25.08 -29.82 5.60
N ASP A 139 25.77 -29.16 6.53
CA ASP A 139 27.21 -29.32 6.74
C ASP A 139 27.55 -30.44 7.76
N THR A 140 26.57 -31.20 8.24
CA THR A 140 26.79 -32.37 9.12
C THR A 140 26.61 -33.72 8.41
N ILE A 141 26.75 -33.75 7.09
CA ILE A 141 26.96 -35.00 6.35
C ILE A 141 28.41 -34.98 5.87
N GLN A 142 29.30 -35.62 6.65
CA GLN A 142 30.64 -35.95 6.18
C GLN A 142 30.52 -36.74 4.86
N PRO A 143 31.30 -36.41 3.82
CA PRO A 143 31.42 -37.31 2.68
C PRO A 143 32.13 -38.57 3.16
N ASN A 144 31.39 -39.68 3.30
CA ASN A 144 32.01 -40.97 3.50
C ASN A 144 32.59 -41.39 2.14
N ASN A 145 33.88 -41.12 1.95
CA ASN A 145 34.68 -41.79 0.94
C ASN A 145 34.68 -43.27 1.29
N ASN A 146 33.91 -44.08 0.57
CA ASN A 146 34.28 -45.46 0.32
C ASN A 146 33.82 -45.88 -1.06
N ASN A 147 34.81 -46.40 -1.79
CA ASN A 147 34.74 -47.06 -3.08
C ASN A 147 33.54 -48.00 -3.18
N ASP A 148 32.89 -48.02 -4.35
CA ASP A 148 32.88 -49.24 -5.15
C ASP A 148 32.51 -48.93 -6.60
N LEU A 149 33.53 -49.01 -7.46
CA LEU A 149 33.40 -49.29 -8.89
C LEU A 149 32.86 -50.71 -9.04
N GLN A 150 31.60 -50.89 -9.47
CA GLN A 150 31.22 -52.01 -10.33
C GLN A 150 30.02 -51.62 -11.20
N LEU A 151 30.29 -51.31 -12.46
CA LEU A 151 29.34 -51.50 -13.55
C LEU A 151 29.90 -52.67 -14.38
N SER A 152 29.39 -53.86 -14.10
CA SER A 152 29.54 -55.02 -14.97
C SER A 152 28.76 -54.77 -16.26
N LEU A 153 29.43 -54.97 -17.40
CA LEU A 153 28.76 -55.17 -18.69
C LEU A 153 27.91 -56.43 -18.60
N PHE A 154 26.61 -56.31 -18.88
CA PHE A 154 25.82 -57.24 -19.67
C PHE A 154 24.69 -56.47 -20.37
#